data_AF-A0A2H6NBB3-F1
#
_entry.id   AF-A0A2H6NBB3-F1
#
_cell.length_a   1.000
_cell.length_b   1.000
_cell.length_c   1.000
_cell.angle_alpha   90.00
_cell.angle_beta   90.00
_cell.angle_gamma   90.00
#
_symmetry.space_group_name_H-M   'P 1'
#
loop_
_entity.id
_entity.type
_entity.pdbx_description
1 polymer ?
#
loop_
_entity_poly.entity_id
_entity_poly.type
_entity_poly.pdbx_seq_one_letter_code
_entity_poly.pdbx_strand_id
1 'polypeptide(L)'
;YDECKRRYNIKLWKTFTDCFNCLPIAAIVDEKIFCCHGGLSPDLQSMEQIRRIMRPTDVPDQGLLCDLLWSDPDKDVLGWGENDRGVSFTFGAEVVAKFLHKHDLDLICRAHQ
;
A
#
# COMPACT_ATOMS: atom_id res chain seq x y z
N TYR A 1 -4.65 -9.89 -17.57
CA TYR A 1 -5.43 -11.03 -18.11
C TYR A 1 -5.23 -11.18 -19.62
N ASP A 2 -5.56 -10.17 -20.43
CA ASP A 2 -5.58 -10.29 -21.91
C ASP A 2 -4.25 -10.69 -22.53
N GLU A 3 -3.13 -10.20 -22.00
CA GLU A 3 -1.82 -10.59 -22.51
C GLU A 3 -1.51 -12.08 -22.28
N CYS A 4 -1.81 -12.60 -21.09
CA CYS A 4 -1.66 -14.03 -20.79
C CYS A 4 -2.58 -14.89 -21.67
N LYS A 5 -3.83 -14.45 -21.87
CA LYS A 5 -4.78 -15.13 -22.76
C LYS A 5 -4.28 -15.15 -24.20
N ARG A 6 -3.71 -14.04 -24.68
CA ARG A 6 -3.23 -13.90 -26.07
C ARG A 6 -1.92 -14.64 -26.35
N ARG A 7 -0.97 -14.60 -25.41
CA ARG A 7 0.39 -15.13 -25.61
C ARG A 7 0.60 -16.54 -25.04
N TYR A 8 -0.25 -16.97 -24.10
CA TYR A 8 -0.13 -18.24 -23.39
C TYR A 8 -1.51 -18.88 -23.18
N ASN A 9 -2.03 -18.92 -21.94
CA ASN A 9 -3.36 -19.42 -21.61
C ASN A 9 -3.87 -18.78 -20.31
N ILE A 10 -5.16 -18.98 -20.02
CA ILE A 10 -5.83 -18.44 -18.82
C ILE A 10 -5.28 -19.08 -17.53
N LYS A 11 -4.80 -20.33 -17.58
CA LYS A 11 -4.20 -21.00 -16.41
C LYS A 11 -2.95 -20.26 -15.93
N LEU A 12 -2.11 -19.78 -16.85
CA LEU A 12 -0.92 -18.99 -16.50
C LEU A 12 -1.29 -17.69 -15.80
N TRP A 13 -2.36 -16.99 -16.24
CA TRP A 13 -2.84 -15.81 -15.53
C TRP A 13 -3.23 -16.12 -14.08
N LYS A 14 -3.95 -17.24 -13.84
CA LYS A 14 -4.29 -17.67 -12.48
C LYS A 14 -3.04 -17.95 -11.64
N THR A 15 -2.02 -18.60 -12.22
CA THR A 15 -0.73 -18.81 -11.55
C THR A 15 -0.03 -17.49 -11.20
N PHE A 16 -0.12 -16.46 -12.05
CA PHE A 16 0.38 -15.13 -11.70
C PHE A 16 -0.44 -14.49 -10.58
N THR A 17 -1.76 -14.62 -10.58
CA THR A 17 -2.61 -14.14 -9.47
C THR A 17 -2.22 -14.80 -8.15
N ASP A 18 -2.03 -16.13 -8.13
CA ASP A 18 -1.57 -16.85 -6.94
C ASP A 18 -0.20 -16.34 -6.44
N CYS A 19 0.70 -16.00 -7.37
CA CYS A 19 2.00 -15.41 -7.06
C CYS A 19 1.87 -14.00 -6.49
N PHE A 20 1.06 -13.14 -7.11
CA PHE A 20 0.83 -11.77 -6.66
C PHE A 20 0.21 -11.70 -5.27
N ASN A 21 -0.72 -12.62 -4.96
CA ASN A 21 -1.33 -12.74 -3.64
C ASN A 21 -0.33 -13.10 -2.52
N CYS A 22 0.89 -13.52 -2.88
CA CYS A 22 1.97 -13.83 -1.93
C CYS A 22 3.00 -12.71 -1.75
N LEU A 23 2.92 -11.62 -2.54
CA LEU A 23 3.91 -10.54 -2.49
C LEU A 23 3.93 -9.85 -1.12
N PRO A 24 5.11 -9.39 -0.65
CA PRO A 24 5.19 -8.54 0.53
C PRO A 24 4.53 -7.19 0.26
N ILE A 25 3.87 -6.63 1.27
CA ILE A 25 3.09 -5.38 1.14
C ILE A 25 3.94 -4.14 1.44
N ALA A 26 4.89 -4.26 2.37
CA ALA A 26 5.77 -3.19 2.78
C ALA A 26 7.14 -3.72 3.18
N ALA A 27 8.13 -2.82 3.25
CA ALA A 27 9.46 -3.10 3.77
C ALA A 27 9.89 -1.96 4.71
N ILE A 28 10.81 -2.27 5.63
CA ILE A 28 11.54 -1.28 6.40
C ILE A 28 13.03 -1.48 6.07
N VAL A 29 13.68 -0.42 5.59
CA VAL A 29 15.10 -0.43 5.23
C VAL A 29 15.89 0.30 6.30
N ASP A 30 16.97 -0.34 6.79
CA ASP A 30 17.86 0.15 7.84
C ASP A 30 17.14 0.68 9.08
N GLU A 31 15.98 0.09 9.41
CA GLU A 31 15.12 0.50 10.52
C GLU A 31 14.63 1.96 10.45
N LYS A 32 14.82 2.64 9.32
CA LYS A 32 14.58 4.08 9.16
C LYS A 32 13.70 4.48 7.99
N ILE A 33 13.60 3.65 6.96
CA ILE A 33 12.81 3.97 5.76
C ILE A 33 11.65 3.00 5.62
N PHE A 34 10.42 3.49 5.71
CA PHE A 34 9.23 2.70 5.40
C PHE A 34 8.93 2.74 3.90
N CYS A 35 8.85 1.58 3.28
CA CYS A 35 8.63 1.42 1.85
C CYS A 35 7.30 0.71 1.60
N CYS A 36 6.45 1.30 0.76
CA CYS A 36 5.21 0.71 0.27
C CYS A 36 4.91 1.21 -1.15
N HIS A 37 3.87 0.67 -1.82
CA HIS A 37 3.56 1.09 -3.18
C HIS A 37 2.83 2.44 -3.21
N GLY A 38 1.70 2.53 -2.51
CA GLY A 38 0.85 3.73 -2.45
C GLY A 38 1.33 4.70 -1.37
N GLY A 39 0.97 4.41 -0.12
CA GLY A 39 1.24 5.29 1.01
C GLY A 39 0.68 4.79 2.35
N LEU A 40 0.13 5.71 3.14
CA LEU A 40 -0.34 5.45 4.50
C LEU A 40 -1.84 5.08 4.56
N SER A 41 -2.25 4.49 5.67
CA SER A 41 -3.66 4.20 5.98
C SER A 41 -4.08 4.86 7.30
N PRO A 42 -5.32 5.39 7.43
CA PRO A 42 -5.86 5.82 8.71
C PRO A 42 -5.96 4.65 9.72
N ASP A 43 -6.07 3.42 9.21
CA ASP A 43 -6.13 2.21 10.02
C ASP A 43 -4.75 1.72 10.48
N LEU A 44 -3.66 2.27 9.93
CA LEU A 44 -2.29 1.86 10.28
C LEU A 44 -1.83 2.53 11.58
N GLN A 45 -1.96 1.80 12.67
CA GLN A 45 -1.55 2.23 14.01
C GLN A 45 -0.28 1.55 14.51
N SER A 46 0.01 0.34 14.03
CA SER A 46 1.20 -0.44 14.36
C SER A 46 1.67 -1.26 13.16
N MET A 47 2.99 -1.40 13.00
CA MET A 47 3.60 -2.28 11.99
C MET A 47 3.18 -3.74 12.15
N GLU A 48 2.73 -4.13 13.35
CA GLU A 48 2.18 -5.46 13.62
C GLU A 48 0.90 -5.74 12.81
N GLN A 49 0.10 -4.72 12.49
CA GLN A 49 -1.09 -4.89 11.66
C GLN A 49 -0.71 -5.34 10.24
N ILE A 50 0.40 -4.81 9.69
CA ILE A 50 0.92 -5.24 8.38
C ILE A 50 1.47 -6.67 8.48
N ARG A 51 2.21 -7.00 9.55
CA ARG A 51 2.79 -8.34 9.76
C ARG A 51 1.73 -9.44 9.89
N ARG A 52 0.55 -9.12 10.41
CA ARG A 52 -0.57 -10.05 10.60
C ARG A 52 -1.40 -10.30 9.36
N ILE A 53 -1.15 -9.58 8.26
CA ILE A 53 -1.82 -9.86 6.98
C ILE A 53 -1.36 -11.22 6.49
N MET A 54 -2.26 -12.21 6.60
CA MET A 54 -2.02 -13.56 6.14
C MET A 54 -1.94 -13.59 4.61
N ARG A 55 -1.02 -14.38 4.08
CA ARG A 55 -0.87 -14.63 2.65
C ARG A 55 -1.11 -16.12 2.36
N PRO A 56 -1.69 -16.47 1.20
CA PRO A 56 -2.10 -15.59 0.10
C PRO A 56 -3.36 -14.76 0.45
N THR A 57 -3.41 -13.52 -0.02
CA THR A 57 -4.60 -12.66 0.12
C THR A 57 -4.82 -11.87 -1.16
N ASP A 58 -6.09 -11.66 -1.51
CA ASP A 58 -6.46 -10.66 -2.52
C ASP A 58 -6.51 -9.27 -1.86
N VAL A 59 -6.50 -8.22 -2.68
CA VAL A 59 -6.60 -6.83 -2.20
C VAL A 59 -8.08 -6.49 -2.02
N PRO A 60 -8.54 -6.13 -0.80
CA PRO A 60 -9.91 -5.71 -0.57
C PRO A 60 -10.18 -4.32 -1.18
N ASP A 61 -11.45 -3.99 -1.38
CA ASP A 61 -11.84 -2.69 -1.94
C ASP A 61 -11.58 -1.51 -0.98
N GLN A 62 -11.40 -1.78 0.33
CA GLN A 62 -11.16 -0.77 1.36
C GLN A 62 -10.32 -1.31 2.53
N GLY A 63 -9.79 -0.41 3.34
CA GLY A 63 -9.03 -0.69 4.57
C GLY A 63 -7.52 -0.82 4.35
N LEU A 64 -6.82 -1.21 5.41
CA LEU A 64 -5.35 -1.17 5.49
C LEU A 64 -4.59 -1.67 4.24
N LEU A 65 -4.92 -2.86 3.73
CA LEU A 65 -4.21 -3.43 2.56
C LEU A 65 -4.49 -2.63 1.28
N CYS A 66 -5.72 -2.16 1.10
CA CYS A 66 -6.08 -1.29 -0.01
C CYS A 66 -5.26 0.01 0.07
N ASP A 67 -5.24 0.64 1.23
CA ASP A 67 -4.60 1.94 1.41
C ASP A 67 -3.08 1.93 1.22
N LEU A 68 -2.41 0.87 1.67
CA LEU A 68 -0.97 0.68 1.46
C LEU A 68 -0.59 0.60 -0.03
N LEU A 69 -1.55 0.24 -0.89
CA LEU A 69 -1.35 0.11 -2.34
C LEU A 69 -1.90 1.31 -3.13
N TRP A 70 -2.89 2.04 -2.61
CA TRP A 70 -3.68 3.00 -3.40
C TRP A 70 -3.70 4.44 -2.89
N SER A 71 -3.24 4.70 -1.66
CA SER A 71 -3.22 6.07 -1.14
C SER A 71 -2.15 6.96 -1.81
N ASP A 72 -2.40 8.27 -1.83
CA ASP A 72 -1.48 9.27 -2.40
C ASP A 72 -1.21 10.44 -1.44
N PRO A 73 -0.02 11.06 -1.50
CA PRO A 73 0.22 12.31 -0.81
C PRO A 73 -0.53 13.45 -1.47
N ASP A 74 -1.09 14.37 -0.68
CA ASP A 74 -1.64 15.63 -1.16
C ASP A 74 -1.15 16.79 -0.27
N LYS A 75 -0.52 17.77 -0.90
CA LYS A 75 0.06 18.95 -0.23
C LYS A 75 -1.00 19.96 0.23
N ASP A 76 -2.18 19.93 -0.39
CA ASP A 76 -3.27 20.88 -0.17
C ASP A 76 -4.28 20.32 0.86
N VAL A 77 -4.11 19.07 1.28
CA VAL A 77 -4.94 18.39 2.30
C VAL A 77 -4.31 18.47 3.69
N LEU A 78 -5.14 18.82 4.67
CA LEU A 78 -4.83 18.67 6.10
C LEU A 78 -5.39 17.34 6.61
N GLY A 79 -4.51 16.47 7.10
CA GLY A 79 -4.93 15.14 7.57
C GLY A 79 -5.21 14.19 6.41
N TRP A 80 -6.44 13.69 6.33
CA TRP A 80 -6.90 12.75 5.29
C TRP A 80 -7.92 13.42 4.38
N GLY A 81 -7.85 13.14 3.08
CA GLY A 81 -8.76 13.68 2.08
C GLY A 81 -9.32 12.60 1.16
N GLU A 82 -10.29 13.00 0.33
CA GLU A 82 -10.77 12.15 -0.77
C GLU A 82 -9.66 11.92 -1.80
N ASN A 83 -9.70 10.76 -2.45
CA ASN A 83 -8.76 10.42 -3.51
C ASN A 83 -9.48 10.38 -4.86
N ASP A 84 -8.96 11.14 -5.83
CA ASP A 84 -9.47 11.20 -7.21
C ASP A 84 -9.47 9.84 -7.93
N ARG A 85 -8.74 8.85 -7.41
CA ARG A 85 -8.81 7.46 -7.88
C ARG A 85 -10.16 6.79 -7.60
N GLY A 86 -11.00 7.37 -6.75
CA GLY A 86 -12.25 6.76 -6.28
C GLY A 86 -12.04 5.57 -5.33
N VAL A 87 -10.82 5.40 -4.82
CA VAL A 87 -10.43 4.35 -3.87
C VAL A 87 -9.36 4.89 -2.92
N SER A 88 -9.37 4.42 -1.67
CA SER A 88 -8.48 4.87 -0.60
C SER A 88 -8.58 6.40 -0.35
N PHE A 89 -7.52 6.99 0.19
CA PHE A 89 -7.45 8.36 0.69
C PHE A 89 -6.24 9.10 0.12
N THR A 90 -6.31 10.42 0.17
CA THR A 90 -5.11 11.26 0.14
C THR A 90 -4.65 11.57 1.57
N PHE A 91 -3.35 11.80 1.77
CA PHE A 91 -2.79 12.14 3.08
C PHE A 91 -1.84 13.34 3.03
N GLY A 92 -2.00 14.24 3.99
CA GLY A 92 -1.21 15.46 4.12
C GLY A 92 0.16 15.24 4.76
N ALA A 93 1.02 16.26 4.64
CA ALA A 93 2.37 16.26 5.23
C ALA A 93 2.36 16.05 6.76
N GLU A 94 1.32 16.50 7.46
CA GLU A 94 1.17 16.29 8.90
C GLU A 94 0.99 14.80 9.25
N VAL A 95 0.26 14.04 8.41
CA VAL A 95 0.07 12.59 8.61
C VAL A 95 1.41 11.87 8.46
N VAL A 96 2.19 12.24 7.46
CA VAL A 96 3.55 11.73 7.25
C VAL A 96 4.44 12.02 8.47
N ALA A 97 4.48 13.27 8.93
CA ALA A 97 5.31 13.67 10.06
C ALA A 97 4.94 12.93 11.35
N LYS A 98 3.63 12.81 11.64
CA LYS A 98 3.13 12.05 12.80
C LYS A 98 3.49 10.57 12.71
N PHE A 99 3.35 9.97 11.54
CA PHE A 99 3.68 8.56 11.31
C PHE A 99 5.17 8.30 11.54
N LEU A 100 6.03 9.11 10.92
CA LEU A 100 7.49 9.00 11.05
C LEU A 100 7.94 9.13 12.50
N HIS A 101 7.46 10.17 13.20
CA HIS A 101 7.78 10.38 14.61
C HIS A 101 7.28 9.23 15.50
N LYS A 102 6.05 8.74 15.28
CA LYS A 102 5.47 7.65 16.09
C LYS A 102 6.26 6.34 15.96
N HIS A 103 6.83 6.09 14.79
CA HIS A 103 7.50 4.82 14.47
C HIS A 103 9.03 4.92 14.46
N ASP A 104 9.61 6.05 14.86
CA ASP A 104 11.06 6.33 14.85
C ASP A 104 11.71 6.12 13.46
N LEU A 105 11.00 6.59 12.42
CA LEU A 105 11.43 6.51 11.03
C LEU A 105 11.79 7.90 10.50
N ASP A 106 12.62 7.93 9.46
CA ASP A 106 13.10 9.17 8.85
C ASP A 106 12.40 9.47 7.51
N LEU A 107 11.95 8.43 6.80
CA LEU A 107 11.45 8.57 5.43
C LEU A 107 10.35 7.55 5.09
N ILE A 108 9.39 7.99 4.27
CA ILE A 108 8.49 7.12 3.51
C ILE A 108 8.96 7.12 2.05
N CYS A 109 9.30 5.94 1.52
CA CYS A 109 9.61 5.73 0.11
C CYS A 109 8.43 5.05 -0.58
N ARG A 110 7.93 5.62 -1.67
CA ARG A 110 6.75 5.14 -2.40
C ARG A 110 6.90 5.32 -3.91
N ALA A 111 5.97 4.74 -4.68
CA ALA A 111 5.97 4.76 -6.14
C ALA A 111 4.69 5.44 -6.68
N HIS A 112 3.75 4.65 -7.20
CA HIS A 112 2.34 4.90 -7.60
C HIS A 112 1.94 6.18 -8.39
N GLN A 113 2.70 7.27 -8.38
CA GLN A 113 2.55 8.48 -9.21
C GLN A 113 3.89 8.84 -9.88
#